data_AF-A0A7X2THM0-F1
#
_entry.id   AF-A0A7X2THM0-F1
#
_cell.length_a   1.000
_cell.length_b   1.000
_cell.length_c   1.000
_cell.angle_alpha   90.00
_cell.angle_beta   90.00
_cell.angle_gamma   90.00
#
_symmetry.space_group_name_H-M   'P 1'
#
loop_
_entity.id
_entity.type
_entity.pdbx_description
1 polymer ?
#
loop_
_entity_poly.entity_id
_entity_poly.type
_entity_poly.pdbx_seq_one_letter_code
_entity_poly.pdbx_strand_id
1 'polypeptide(L)'
;MMDKLGVTMIFANSSQAKGRVERYNGTAQMRLPNDLIRWKIPHNYDFLNDWFNRKYRLYLNMKFSYPVKDPNDLFRPVPADFNYSKIFRAEYPRQIRNNVFSMGNSLYTAVTSDGEVVRFNQKQSITVYEDAITEEIYIERYGKHYTCMKVGERKRDRIYSVNNEKELQKVLNEMAEEKNK
;
A
#
# COMPACT_ATOMS: atom_id res chain seq x y z
N MET A 1 -7.08 -4.58 12.65
CA MET A 1 -6.58 -3.28 12.10
C MET A 1 -7.06 -2.14 12.98
N MET A 2 -8.37 -1.94 13.16
CA MET A 2 -8.91 -0.86 13.99
C MET A 2 -8.45 -0.92 15.45
N ASP A 3 -8.43 -2.11 16.06
CA ASP A 3 -7.93 -2.27 17.44
C ASP A 3 -6.46 -1.87 17.59
N LYS A 4 -5.62 -2.12 16.56
CA LYS A 4 -4.20 -1.70 16.57
C LYS A 4 -4.04 -0.18 16.55
N LEU A 5 -5.03 0.53 16.00
CA LEU A 5 -5.09 1.98 16.00
C LEU A 5 -5.79 2.53 17.25
N GLY A 6 -6.20 1.67 18.19
CA GLY A 6 -7.00 2.06 19.35
C GLY A 6 -8.39 2.57 18.98
N VAL A 7 -8.89 2.22 17.78
CA VAL A 7 -10.19 2.67 17.28
C VAL A 7 -11.24 1.63 17.65
N THR A 8 -12.13 1.98 18.58
CA THR A 8 -13.32 1.18 18.86
C THR A 8 -14.36 1.41 17.77
N MET A 9 -14.65 0.37 16.99
CA MET A 9 -15.74 0.43 16.00
C MET A 9 -17.09 0.35 16.71
N ILE A 10 -17.87 1.43 16.63
CA ILE A 10 -19.27 1.46 17.08
C ILE A 10 -20.15 1.38 15.84
N PHE A 11 -20.77 0.23 15.62
CA PHE A 11 -21.73 0.05 14.53
C PHE A 11 -23.05 0.74 14.91
N ALA A 12 -23.24 1.96 14.43
CA ALA A 12 -24.47 2.69 14.66
C ALA A 12 -25.60 2.14 13.78
N ASN A 13 -26.58 1.44 14.37
CA ASN A 13 -27.84 1.10 13.73
C ASN A 13 -28.79 2.31 13.57
N SER A 14 -28.24 3.53 13.53
CA SER A 14 -29.02 4.77 13.51
C SER A 14 -28.65 5.65 12.32
N SER A 15 -29.66 6.26 11.70
CA SER A 15 -29.54 7.03 10.45
C SER A 15 -28.73 8.34 10.57
N GLN A 16 -28.40 8.80 11.78
CA GLN A 16 -27.77 10.11 12.01
C GLN A 16 -26.34 10.20 11.44
N ALA A 17 -25.54 9.14 11.55
CA ALA A 17 -24.20 9.10 10.95
C ALA A 17 -24.26 9.08 9.42
N LYS A 18 -25.26 8.37 8.87
CA LYS A 18 -25.49 8.23 7.43
C LYS A 18 -25.95 9.54 6.77
N GLY A 19 -26.82 10.30 7.44
CA GLY A 19 -27.38 11.55 6.88
C GLY A 19 -26.35 12.65 6.60
N ARG A 20 -25.25 12.72 7.36
CA ARG A 20 -24.14 13.66 7.08
C ARG A 20 -23.35 13.25 5.84
N VAL A 21 -23.05 11.96 5.70
CA VAL A 21 -22.38 11.40 4.53
C VAL A 21 -23.26 11.54 3.29
N GLU A 22 -24.56 11.26 3.39
CA GLU A 22 -25.52 11.42 2.28
C GLU A 22 -25.66 12.87 1.83
N ARG A 23 -25.67 13.85 2.74
CA ARG A 23 -25.68 15.27 2.40
C ARG A 23 -24.40 15.68 1.66
N TYR A 24 -23.24 15.25 2.15
CA TYR A 24 -21.98 15.50 1.47
C TYR A 24 -21.93 14.82 0.11
N ASN A 25 -22.45 13.59 -0.01
CA ASN A 25 -22.55 12.86 -1.27
C ASN A 25 -23.42 13.62 -2.29
N GLY A 26 -24.57 14.17 -1.89
CA GLY A 26 -25.35 15.05 -2.76
C GLY A 26 -24.61 16.33 -3.23
N THR A 27 -23.55 16.70 -2.50
CA THR A 27 -22.74 17.89 -2.79
C THR A 27 -21.49 17.58 -3.59
N ALA A 28 -20.78 16.48 -3.34
CA ALA A 28 -19.45 16.22 -3.90
C ALA A 28 -19.38 14.98 -4.81
N GLN A 29 -20.30 14.03 -4.65
CA GLN A 29 -20.25 12.76 -5.37
C GLN A 29 -20.35 13.00 -6.88
N MET A 30 -19.48 12.34 -7.65
CA MET A 30 -19.32 12.47 -9.10
C MET A 30 -18.94 13.87 -9.62
N ARG A 31 -18.79 14.89 -8.76
CA ARG A 31 -18.41 16.24 -9.22
C ARG A 31 -16.95 16.32 -9.64
N LEU A 32 -16.04 15.73 -8.87
CA LEU A 32 -14.62 15.75 -9.21
C LEU A 32 -14.38 15.17 -10.62
N PRO A 33 -14.83 13.94 -10.96
CA PRO A 33 -14.68 13.42 -12.32
C PRO A 33 -15.25 14.34 -13.41
N ASN A 34 -16.44 14.93 -13.19
CA ASN A 34 -17.06 15.85 -14.14
C ASN A 34 -16.25 17.15 -14.30
N ASP A 35 -15.73 17.70 -13.20
CA ASP A 35 -14.93 18.92 -13.21
C ASP A 35 -13.53 18.69 -13.81
N LEU A 36 -12.96 17.48 -13.66
CA LEU A 36 -11.74 17.08 -14.37
C LEU A 36 -11.93 17.13 -15.89
N ILE A 37 -13.04 16.56 -16.38
CA ILE A 37 -13.39 16.60 -17.80
C ILE A 37 -13.65 18.05 -18.24
N ARG A 38 -14.45 18.79 -17.46
CA ARG A 38 -14.83 20.18 -17.76
C ARG A 38 -13.61 21.10 -17.88
N TRP A 39 -12.63 20.96 -17.01
CA TRP A 39 -11.43 21.80 -16.99
C TRP A 39 -10.25 21.18 -17.75
N LYS A 40 -10.48 20.07 -18.46
CA LYS A 40 -9.50 19.38 -19.29
C LYS A 40 -8.21 19.07 -18.52
N ILE A 41 -8.39 18.56 -17.30
CA ILE A 41 -7.26 18.20 -16.44
C ILE A 41 -6.55 17.00 -17.08
N PRO A 42 -5.23 17.07 -17.32
CA PRO A 42 -4.48 15.98 -17.90
C PRO A 42 -4.49 14.75 -16.97
N HIS A 43 -4.40 13.56 -17.57
CA HIS A 43 -4.28 12.30 -16.84
C HIS A 43 -2.87 12.13 -16.26
N ASN A 44 -2.53 12.96 -15.29
CA ASN A 44 -1.25 12.96 -14.58
C ASN A 44 -1.51 13.26 -13.10
N TYR A 45 -1.04 12.38 -12.22
CA TYR A 45 -1.32 12.49 -10.78
C TYR A 45 -0.66 13.70 -10.13
N ASP A 46 0.56 14.08 -10.53
CA ASP A 46 1.25 15.26 -9.96
C ASP A 46 0.50 16.55 -10.29
N PHE A 47 0.10 16.72 -11.55
CA PHE A 47 -0.71 17.84 -11.98
C PHE A 47 -2.08 17.85 -11.28
N LEU A 48 -2.74 16.70 -11.22
CA LEU A 48 -4.03 16.55 -10.54
C LEU A 48 -3.92 16.94 -9.07
N ASN A 49 -2.87 16.48 -8.37
CA ASN A 49 -2.63 16.79 -6.97
C ASN A 49 -2.39 18.29 -6.76
N ASP A 50 -1.57 18.93 -7.59
CA ASP A 50 -1.31 20.37 -7.51
C ASP A 50 -2.59 21.18 -7.73
N TRP A 51 -3.29 20.89 -8.82
CA TRP A 51 -4.55 21.55 -9.19
C TRP A 51 -5.64 21.35 -8.13
N PHE A 52 -5.76 20.13 -7.59
CA PHE A 52 -6.76 19.82 -6.58
C PHE A 52 -6.55 20.65 -5.31
N ASN A 53 -5.31 20.67 -4.81
CA ASN A 53 -4.95 21.35 -3.57
C ASN A 53 -4.95 22.87 -3.69
N ARG A 54 -4.47 23.41 -4.81
CA ARG A 54 -4.35 24.85 -5.01
C ARG A 54 -5.63 25.51 -5.54
N LYS A 55 -6.49 24.76 -6.24
CA LYS A 55 -7.69 25.33 -6.88
C LYS A 55 -8.97 24.61 -6.51
N TYR A 56 -9.07 23.30 -6.78
CA TYR A 56 -10.35 22.60 -6.72
C TYR A 56 -11.01 22.62 -5.34
N ARG A 57 -10.24 22.31 -4.29
CA ARG A 57 -10.72 22.34 -2.90
C ARG A 57 -11.27 23.72 -2.52
N LEU A 58 -10.56 24.79 -2.90
CA LEU A 58 -10.99 26.17 -2.63
C LEU A 58 -12.26 26.52 -3.40
N TYR A 59 -12.36 26.13 -4.67
CA TYR A 59 -13.53 26.33 -5.51
C TYR A 59 -14.78 25.62 -4.95
N LEU A 60 -14.64 24.36 -4.51
CA LEU A 60 -15.74 23.64 -3.85
C LEU A 60 -16.14 24.32 -2.55
N ASN A 61 -15.16 24.74 -1.74
CA ASN A 61 -15.46 25.42 -0.48
C ASN A 61 -16.22 26.73 -0.71
N MET A 62 -15.83 27.54 -1.69
CA MET A 62 -16.52 28.77 -2.05
C MET A 62 -17.98 28.54 -2.46
N LYS A 63 -18.30 27.40 -3.09
CA LYS A 63 -19.65 27.10 -3.55
C LYS A 63 -20.56 26.53 -2.49
N PHE A 64 -20.01 25.71 -1.60
CA PHE A 64 -20.82 24.80 -0.78
C PHE A 64 -20.52 24.89 0.72
N SER A 65 -19.46 25.59 1.13
CA SER A 65 -19.18 25.77 2.55
C SER A 65 -20.11 26.81 3.16
N TYR A 66 -20.48 26.57 4.41
CA TYR A 66 -21.15 27.54 5.26
C TYR A 66 -20.22 27.89 6.43
N PRO A 67 -20.33 29.09 6.99
CA PRO A 67 -19.67 29.41 8.25
C PRO A 67 -19.98 28.34 9.30
N VAL A 68 -18.95 27.85 9.97
CA VAL A 68 -19.12 26.93 11.10
C VAL A 68 -19.86 27.65 12.22
N LYS A 69 -20.82 26.97 12.85
CA LYS A 69 -21.58 27.55 13.98
C LYS A 69 -20.70 27.77 15.21
N ASP A 70 -19.71 26.90 15.39
CA ASP A 70 -18.69 26.98 16.43
C ASP A 70 -17.32 26.89 15.72
N PRO A 71 -16.48 27.93 15.78
CA PRO A 71 -15.17 27.93 15.16
C PRO A 71 -14.11 27.16 15.97
N ASN A 72 -14.44 26.68 17.17
CA ASN A 72 -13.50 25.94 17.99
C ASN A 72 -13.17 24.59 17.36
N ASP A 73 -11.87 24.34 17.18
CA ASP A 73 -11.38 23.06 16.73
C ASP A 73 -11.48 22.04 17.88
N LEU A 74 -12.19 20.95 17.64
CA LEU A 74 -12.32 19.82 18.57
C LEU A 74 -11.32 18.70 18.27
N PHE A 75 -10.57 18.79 17.17
CA PHE A 75 -9.56 17.81 16.83
C PHE A 75 -8.37 17.93 17.78
N ARG A 76 -7.87 16.77 18.21
CA ARG A 76 -6.60 16.72 18.95
C ARG A 76 -5.46 16.88 17.95
N PRO A 77 -4.51 17.81 18.17
CA PRO A 77 -3.34 17.92 17.31
C PRO A 77 -2.50 16.65 17.38
N VAL A 78 -1.86 16.31 16.27
CA VAL A 78 -0.91 15.20 16.23
C VAL A 78 0.32 15.57 17.07
N PRO A 79 0.82 14.70 17.95
CA PRO A 79 2.05 14.94 18.71
C PRO A 79 3.24 15.25 17.80
N ALA A 80 4.15 16.11 18.24
CA ALA A 80 5.30 16.54 17.43
C ALA A 80 6.27 15.38 17.11
N ASP A 81 6.32 14.36 17.96
CA ASP A 81 7.15 13.15 17.85
C ASP A 81 6.40 11.97 17.21
N PHE A 82 5.21 12.21 16.65
CA PHE A 82 4.40 11.16 16.05
C PHE A 82 5.08 10.56 14.82
N ASN A 83 5.37 9.27 14.89
CA ASN A 83 6.01 8.54 13.79
C ASN A 83 4.94 7.95 12.85
N TYR A 84 4.71 8.65 11.73
CA TYR A 84 3.77 8.23 10.69
C TYR A 84 4.10 6.86 10.07
N SER A 85 5.38 6.53 9.90
CA SER A 85 5.85 5.25 9.36
C SER A 85 5.44 4.04 10.19
N LYS A 86 5.19 4.21 11.49
CA LYS A 86 4.67 3.11 12.35
C LYS A 86 3.20 2.78 12.09
N ILE A 87 2.46 3.69 11.45
CA ILE A 87 1.03 3.56 11.19
C ILE A 87 0.77 3.30 9.70
N PHE A 88 1.41 4.08 8.83
CA PHE A 88 1.30 3.93 7.39
C PHE A 88 2.29 2.89 6.88
N ARG A 89 2.04 1.64 7.28
CA ARG A 89 2.81 0.48 6.84
C ARG A 89 1.90 -0.70 6.57
N ALA A 90 2.25 -1.50 5.58
CA ALA A 90 1.63 -2.79 5.36
C ALA A 90 2.33 -3.86 6.22
N GLU A 91 1.56 -4.83 6.71
CA GLU A 91 2.07 -5.93 7.51
C GLU A 91 1.87 -7.26 6.79
N TYR A 92 2.94 -8.04 6.67
CA TYR A 92 2.96 -9.30 5.95
C TYR A 92 3.54 -10.41 6.82
N PRO A 93 2.70 -11.33 7.32
CA PRO A 93 3.18 -12.56 7.93
C PRO A 93 3.96 -13.37 6.88
N ARG A 94 5.20 -13.74 7.21
CA ARG A 94 6.09 -14.52 6.36
C ARG A 94 6.80 -15.59 7.16
N GLN A 95 7.37 -16.56 6.44
CA GLN A 95 8.18 -17.61 7.01
C GLN A 95 9.54 -17.62 6.34
N ILE A 96 10.60 -17.67 7.16
CA ILE A 96 11.97 -17.77 6.67
C ILE A 96 12.28 -19.20 6.21
N ARG A 97 12.92 -19.33 5.04
CA ARG A 97 13.55 -20.56 4.55
C ARG A 97 14.93 -20.21 4.00
N ASN A 98 15.97 -20.95 4.40
CA ASN A 98 17.35 -20.69 3.99
C ASN A 98 17.78 -19.22 4.20
N ASN A 99 17.41 -18.66 5.36
CA ASN A 99 17.65 -17.27 5.74
C ASN A 99 16.98 -16.19 4.87
N VAL A 100 16.08 -16.58 3.96
CA VAL A 100 15.34 -15.64 3.11
C VAL A 100 13.84 -15.79 3.32
N PHE A 101 13.09 -14.73 3.05
CA PHE A 101 11.65 -14.81 2.85
C PHE A 101 11.31 -14.31 1.45
N SER A 102 10.13 -14.67 0.97
CA SER A 102 9.61 -14.24 -0.32
C SER A 102 8.52 -13.20 -0.17
N MET A 103 8.52 -12.18 -1.03
CA MET A 103 7.43 -11.23 -1.18
C MET A 103 7.25 -10.90 -2.66
N GLY A 104 6.04 -11.08 -3.18
CA GLY A 104 5.80 -11.04 -4.63
C GLY A 104 6.64 -12.10 -5.37
N ASN A 105 7.39 -11.66 -6.39
CA ASN A 105 8.34 -12.52 -7.10
C ASN A 105 9.77 -12.50 -6.52
N SER A 106 10.03 -11.67 -5.51
CA SER A 106 11.38 -11.42 -5.02
C SER A 106 11.67 -12.17 -3.72
N LEU A 107 12.95 -12.49 -3.51
CA LEU A 107 13.50 -13.06 -2.28
C LEU A 107 14.28 -11.98 -1.54
N TYR A 108 14.13 -11.93 -0.23
CA TYR A 108 14.71 -10.91 0.64
C TYR A 108 15.45 -11.54 1.81
N THR A 109 16.53 -10.88 2.25
CA THR A 109 17.22 -11.17 3.51
C THR A 109 17.21 -9.92 4.39
N ALA A 110 17.18 -10.09 5.70
CA ALA A 110 17.31 -8.95 6.62
C ALA A 110 18.80 -8.66 6.90
N VAL A 111 19.12 -7.38 7.04
CA VAL A 111 20.46 -6.89 7.37
C VAL A 111 20.42 -5.93 8.55
N THR A 112 21.53 -5.85 9.29
CA THR A 112 21.73 -4.86 10.34
C THR A 112 22.04 -3.49 9.74
N SER A 113 22.06 -2.45 10.57
CA SER A 113 22.53 -1.10 10.19
C SER A 113 23.95 -1.11 9.63
N ASP A 114 24.77 -2.08 10.04
CA ASP A 114 26.16 -2.22 9.62
C ASP A 114 26.29 -3.04 8.32
N GLY A 115 25.17 -3.47 7.73
CA GLY A 115 25.12 -4.25 6.49
C GLY A 115 25.33 -5.75 6.67
N GLU A 116 25.41 -6.25 7.91
CA GLU A 116 25.59 -7.67 8.18
C GLU A 116 24.27 -8.45 8.04
N VAL A 117 24.34 -9.63 7.43
CA VAL A 117 23.17 -10.49 7.24
C VAL A 117 22.71 -11.08 8.57
N VAL A 118 21.47 -10.79 8.95
CA VAL A 118 20.84 -11.36 10.14
C VAL A 118 20.51 -12.83 9.90
N ARG A 119 20.90 -13.70 10.83
CA ARG A 119 20.62 -15.13 10.78
C ARG A 119 19.31 -15.46 11.50
N PHE A 120 18.42 -16.14 10.81
CA PHE A 120 17.15 -16.64 11.31
C PHE A 120 17.09 -18.16 11.25
N ASN A 121 16.30 -18.75 12.14
CA ASN A 121 16.09 -20.19 12.14
C ASN A 121 15.23 -20.62 10.94
N GLN A 122 15.41 -21.86 10.49
CA GLN A 122 14.58 -22.42 9.43
C GLN A 122 13.12 -22.49 9.89
N LYS A 123 12.18 -22.17 8.99
CA LYS A 123 10.72 -22.13 9.24
C LYS A 123 10.29 -21.12 10.31
N GLN A 124 11.14 -20.17 10.68
CA GLN A 124 10.79 -19.12 11.63
C GLN A 124 9.74 -18.18 11.05
N SER A 125 8.63 -18.02 11.78
CA SER A 125 7.60 -17.02 11.47
C SER A 125 8.08 -15.63 11.83
N ILE A 126 7.89 -14.69 10.91
CA ILE A 126 8.24 -13.27 11.05
C ILE A 126 7.10 -12.41 10.51
N THR A 127 7.02 -11.17 10.97
CA THR A 127 6.20 -10.13 10.34
C THR A 127 7.14 -9.20 9.59
N VAL A 128 6.89 -9.06 8.29
CA VAL A 128 7.59 -8.10 7.42
C VAL A 128 6.71 -6.88 7.29
N TYR A 129 7.32 -5.71 7.35
CA TYR A 129 6.67 -4.43 7.18
C TYR A 129 7.14 -3.80 5.87
N GLU A 130 6.24 -3.09 5.21
CA GLU A 130 6.54 -2.22 4.08
C GLU A 130 6.03 -0.82 4.42
N ASP A 131 6.93 0.15 4.52
CA ASP A 131 6.60 1.55 4.79
C ASP A 131 5.91 2.18 3.57
N ALA A 132 4.74 2.76 3.73
CA ALA A 132 3.98 3.34 2.61
C ALA A 132 4.54 4.69 2.13
N ILE A 133 5.45 5.30 2.89
CA ILE A 133 6.07 6.59 2.60
C ILE A 133 7.47 6.40 2.04
N THR A 134 8.29 5.58 2.70
CA THR A 134 9.69 5.36 2.29
C THR A 134 9.88 4.17 1.37
N GLU A 135 8.86 3.32 1.23
CA GLU A 135 8.90 2.05 0.49
C GLU A 135 9.93 1.05 1.07
N GLU A 136 10.44 1.31 2.28
CA GLU A 136 11.37 0.41 2.95
C GLU A 136 10.66 -0.88 3.36
N ILE A 137 11.26 -2.02 3.01
CA ILE A 137 10.85 -3.33 3.52
C ILE A 137 11.74 -3.67 4.72
N TYR A 138 11.15 -3.99 5.87
CA TYR A 138 11.91 -4.23 7.10
C TYR A 138 11.24 -5.23 8.04
N ILE A 139 11.97 -5.66 9.06
CA ILE A 139 11.49 -6.51 10.16
C ILE A 139 11.82 -5.81 11.49
N GLU A 140 10.83 -5.71 12.38
CA GLU A 140 11.05 -5.29 13.77
C GLU A 140 11.06 -6.51 14.68
N ARG A 141 12.13 -6.71 15.46
CA ARG A 141 12.20 -7.83 16.41
C ARG A 141 13.12 -7.54 17.59
N TYR A 142 12.64 -7.85 18.79
CA TYR A 142 13.37 -7.59 20.06
C TYR A 142 13.80 -6.12 20.18
N GLY A 143 12.97 -5.18 19.71
CA GLY A 143 13.26 -3.75 19.69
C GLY A 143 14.28 -3.31 18.64
N LYS A 144 14.73 -4.20 17.75
CA LYS A 144 15.67 -3.89 16.66
C LYS A 144 14.94 -3.80 15.31
N HIS A 145 15.37 -2.86 14.48
CA HIS A 145 14.94 -2.67 13.11
C HIS A 145 15.95 -3.30 12.16
N TYR A 146 15.48 -4.11 11.22
CA TYR A 146 16.32 -4.75 10.22
C TYR A 146 15.76 -4.48 8.82
N THR A 147 16.48 -3.70 8.03
CA THR A 147 16.14 -3.46 6.63
C THR A 147 16.27 -4.77 5.84
N CYS A 148 15.37 -4.99 4.89
CA CYS A 148 15.33 -6.19 4.08
C CYS A 148 15.77 -5.88 2.65
N MET A 149 16.88 -6.47 2.22
CA MET A 149 17.41 -6.28 0.87
C MET A 149 16.98 -7.42 -0.05
N LYS A 150 16.67 -7.09 -1.31
CA LYS A 150 16.39 -8.07 -2.36
C LYS A 150 17.67 -8.83 -2.69
N VAL A 151 17.62 -10.17 -2.58
CA VAL A 151 18.76 -11.08 -2.85
C VAL A 151 18.52 -11.99 -4.04
N GLY A 152 17.33 -11.95 -4.63
CA GLY A 152 17.02 -12.70 -5.83
C GLY A 152 15.55 -12.69 -6.17
N GLU A 153 15.19 -13.56 -7.09
CA GLU A 153 13.81 -13.79 -7.50
C GLU A 153 13.50 -15.29 -7.44
N ARG A 154 12.23 -15.62 -7.24
CA ARG A 154 11.80 -17.00 -7.35
C ARG A 154 11.96 -17.43 -8.81
N LYS A 155 12.68 -18.53 -9.04
CA LYS A 155 12.57 -19.26 -10.30
C LYS A 155 11.12 -19.72 -10.43
N ARG A 156 10.37 -19.10 -11.34
CA ARG A 156 9.08 -19.62 -11.79
C ARG A 156 9.37 -20.57 -12.94
N ASP A 157 8.66 -21.70 -12.97
CA ASP A 157 8.58 -22.47 -14.20
C ASP A 157 8.02 -21.56 -15.29
N ARG A 158 8.60 -21.64 -16.49
CA ARG A 158 8.11 -20.87 -17.64
C ARG A 158 6.66 -21.27 -17.89
N ILE A 159 5.75 -20.30 -17.85
CA ILE A 159 4.36 -20.51 -18.25
C ILE A 159 4.33 -20.31 -19.76
N TYR A 160 4.17 -21.40 -20.49
CA TYR A 160 3.98 -21.37 -21.93
C TYR A 160 2.48 -21.27 -22.22
N SER A 161 2.05 -20.17 -22.84
CA SER A 161 0.71 -20.09 -23.44
C SER A 161 0.81 -20.64 -24.85
N VAL A 162 0.07 -21.72 -25.12
CA VAL A 162 0.12 -22.43 -26.39
C VAL A 162 -1.27 -22.39 -27.02
N ASN A 163 -1.35 -21.88 -28.25
CA ASN A 163 -2.64 -21.70 -28.92
C ASN A 163 -2.94 -22.80 -29.95
N ASN A 164 -1.94 -23.61 -30.31
CA ASN A 164 -2.07 -24.69 -31.28
C ASN A 164 -1.06 -25.83 -31.02
N GLU A 165 -1.31 -26.98 -31.63
CA GLU A 165 -0.51 -28.20 -31.45
C GLU A 165 0.96 -28.04 -31.90
N LYS A 166 1.21 -27.23 -32.93
CA LYS A 166 2.57 -26.99 -33.44
C LYS A 166 3.42 -26.19 -32.46
N GLU A 167 2.82 -25.18 -31.82
CA GLU A 167 3.45 -24.43 -30.73
C GLU A 167 3.68 -25.32 -29.50
N LEU A 168 2.76 -26.26 -29.20
CA LEU A 168 2.94 -27.21 -28.11
C LEU A 168 4.17 -28.09 -28.32
N GLN A 169 4.31 -28.68 -29.52
CA GLN A 169 5.45 -29.52 -29.87
C GLN A 169 6.78 -28.77 -29.79
N LYS A 170 6.80 -27.50 -30.21
CA LYS A 170 7.99 -26.66 -30.11
C LYS A 170 8.40 -26.43 -28.66
N VAL A 171 7.45 -26.07 -27.80
CA VAL A 171 7.69 -25.89 -26.35
C VAL A 171 8.19 -27.17 -25.70
N LEU A 172 7.58 -28.32 -26.02
CA LEU A 172 7.98 -29.62 -25.47
C LEU A 172 9.42 -29.99 -25.88
N ASN A 173 9.81 -29.70 -27.12
CA ASN A 173 11.18 -29.94 -27.60
C ASN A 173 12.19 -29.04 -26.88
N GLU A 174 11.88 -27.73 -26.73
CA GLU A 174 12.73 -26.79 -25.98
C GLU A 174 12.91 -27.22 -24.51
N MET A 175 11.84 -27.69 -23.86
CA MET A 175 11.90 -28.22 -22.49
C MET A 175 12.72 -29.52 -22.38
N ALA A 176 12.69 -30.38 -23.41
CA ALA A 176 13.46 -31.61 -23.44
C ALA A 176 14.96 -31.34 -23.64
N GLU A 177 15.32 -30.35 -24.45
CA GLU A 177 16.70 -29.92 -24.66
C GLU A 177 17.32 -29.28 -23.41
N GLU A 178 16.56 -28.47 -22.67
CA GLU A 178 17.02 -27.86 -21.42
C GLU A 178 17.23 -28.88 -20.29
N LYS A 179 16.52 -30.02 -20.30
CA LYS A 179 16.71 -31.10 -19.31
C LYS A 179 17.96 -31.94 -19.53
N ASN A 180 18.54 -31.92 -20.73
CA ASN A 180 19.72 -32.69 -21.11
C ASN A 180 21.03 -31.89 -21.01
N LYS A 181 20.97 -30.65 -20.50
CA LYS A 181 22.13 -29.82 -20.13
C LYS A 181 22.28 -29.75 -18.62
#